data_AF-A0A9W8MC76-F1
#
_entry.id   AF-A0A9W8MC76-F1
#
_cell.length_a   1.000
_cell.length_b   1.000
_cell.length_c   1.000
_cell.angle_alpha   90.00
_cell.angle_beta   90.00
_cell.angle_gamma   90.00
#
_symmetry.space_group_name_H-M   'P 1'
#
loop_
_entity.id
_entity.type
_entity.pdbx_description
1 polymer ?
#
loop_
_entity_poly.entity_id
_entity_poly.type
_entity_poly.pdbx_seq_one_letter_code
_entity_poly.pdbx_strand_id
1 'polypeptide(L)'
;MKFPPDFFRPATPMGTQGLIDVFTMHPFLPGGNVDGKVNNFVVDPNAADLTKSCVLYDDILNTVKGLYPNPTGLLRRNLIKNLHYFYPGFVATLGEDCGFLVYHLFKLR
;
A
#
# COMPACT_ATOMS: atom_id res chain seq x y z
N MET A 1 8.40 25.27 3.24
CA MET A 1 7.12 24.73 3.75
C MET A 1 6.45 25.80 4.60
N LYS A 2 5.44 26.49 4.05
CA LYS A 2 4.73 27.56 4.76
C LYS A 2 3.25 27.50 4.37
N PHE A 3 2.38 27.48 5.37
CA PHE A 3 0.94 27.58 5.14
C PHE A 3 0.57 29.00 4.67
N PRO A 4 -0.53 29.15 3.89
CA PRO A 4 -1.07 30.46 3.58
C PRO A 4 -1.34 31.30 4.85
N PRO A 5 -1.30 32.64 4.77
CA PRO A 5 -1.86 33.49 5.82
C PRO A 5 -3.30 33.08 6.13
N ASP A 6 -3.67 33.07 7.41
CA ASP A 6 -5.01 32.70 7.88
C ASP A 6 -5.45 31.28 7.46
N PHE A 7 -4.49 30.36 7.33
CA PHE A 7 -4.80 28.96 7.04
C PHE A 7 -5.36 28.25 8.26
N PHE A 8 -6.58 27.72 8.12
CA PHE A 8 -7.16 26.78 9.06
C PHE A 8 -7.12 25.38 8.48
N ARG A 9 -6.77 24.40 9.32
CA ARG A 9 -6.91 22.99 8.96
C ARG A 9 -8.37 22.64 8.67
N PRO A 10 -8.64 21.54 7.93
CA PRO A 10 -9.99 21.02 7.77
C PRO A 10 -10.69 20.78 9.12
N ALA A 11 -12.01 21.01 9.14
CA ALA A 11 -12.82 20.85 10.35
C ALA A 11 -13.01 19.37 10.77
N THR A 12 -12.66 18.43 9.89
CA THR A 12 -12.76 16.98 10.11
C THR A 12 -11.47 16.28 9.70
N PRO A 13 -11.18 15.08 10.24
CA PRO A 13 -10.11 14.24 9.72
C PRO A 13 -10.39 13.88 8.25
N MET A 14 -9.38 14.08 7.38
CA MET A 14 -9.46 13.76 5.95
C MET A 14 -8.28 12.87 5.52
N GLY A 15 -8.45 12.16 4.42
CA GLY A 15 -7.49 11.23 3.82
C GLY A 15 -7.75 11.08 2.32
N THR A 16 -8.56 10.10 1.93
CA THR A 16 -8.75 9.67 0.53
C THR A 16 -10.02 10.19 -0.13
N GLN A 17 -10.73 11.14 0.49
CA GLN A 17 -11.95 11.73 -0.11
C GLN A 17 -11.65 12.29 -1.51
N GLY A 18 -12.53 12.00 -2.48
CA GLY A 18 -12.38 12.43 -3.88
C GLY A 18 -11.49 11.53 -4.75
N LEU A 19 -10.92 10.45 -4.22
CA LEU A 19 -10.07 9.53 -4.99
C LEU A 19 -10.77 8.96 -6.23
N ILE A 20 -12.04 8.55 -6.08
CA ILE A 20 -12.81 7.97 -7.19
C ILE A 20 -13.10 9.02 -8.27
N ASP A 21 -13.33 10.28 -7.90
CA ASP A 21 -13.56 11.35 -8.88
C ASP A 21 -12.30 11.58 -9.74
N VAL A 22 -11.12 11.56 -9.12
CA VAL A 22 -9.84 11.67 -9.84
C VAL A 22 -9.65 10.49 -10.78
N PHE A 23 -9.89 9.26 -10.31
CA PHE A 23 -9.71 8.06 -11.13
C PHE A 23 -10.72 7.99 -12.30
N THR A 24 -11.97 8.38 -12.07
CA THR A 24 -13.03 8.32 -13.09
C THR A 24 -12.87 9.36 -14.19
N MET A 25 -12.18 10.49 -13.94
CA MET A 25 -11.85 11.45 -14.99
C MET A 25 -10.99 10.83 -16.09
N HIS A 26 -9.99 10.03 -15.71
CA HIS A 26 -9.10 9.34 -16.64
C HIS A 26 -8.69 7.96 -16.09
N PRO A 27 -9.53 6.92 -16.29
CA PRO A 27 -9.22 5.59 -15.81
C PRO A 27 -7.92 5.07 -16.43
N PHE A 28 -7.08 4.44 -15.61
CA PHE A 28 -5.83 3.84 -16.05
C PHE A 28 -5.64 2.47 -15.39
N LEU A 29 -4.82 1.64 -16.03
CA LEU A 29 -4.45 0.32 -15.53
C LEU A 29 -3.04 0.37 -14.92
N PRO A 30 -2.76 -0.44 -13.89
CA PRO A 30 -1.41 -0.55 -13.33
C PRO A 30 -0.46 -1.22 -14.33
N GLY A 31 0.81 -0.84 -14.28
CA GLY A 31 1.84 -1.35 -15.18
C GLY A 31 3.07 -0.45 -15.22
N GLY A 32 3.94 -0.69 -16.20
CA GLY A 32 5.16 0.08 -16.36
C GLY A 32 5.73 -0.03 -17.77
N ASN A 33 6.67 0.87 -18.10
CA ASN A 33 7.48 0.73 -19.30
C ASN A 33 8.46 -0.43 -19.12
N VAL A 34 8.63 -1.25 -20.16
CA VAL A 34 9.49 -2.44 -20.13
C VAL A 34 10.81 -2.19 -20.88
N ASP A 35 11.77 -3.11 -20.74
CA ASP A 35 13.05 -3.11 -21.48
C ASP A 35 13.87 -1.81 -21.40
N GLY A 36 13.64 -0.99 -20.37
CA GLY A 36 14.31 0.31 -20.19
C GLY A 36 14.02 1.34 -21.29
N LYS A 37 12.93 1.19 -22.05
CA LYS A 37 12.54 2.11 -23.13
C LYS A 37 11.42 3.06 -22.69
N VAL A 38 11.21 4.11 -23.48
CA VAL A 38 10.06 5.02 -23.34
C VAL A 38 8.97 4.62 -24.33
N ASN A 39 7.73 5.04 -24.05
CA ASN A 39 6.55 4.84 -24.91
C ASN A 39 6.20 3.36 -25.17
N ASN A 40 6.44 2.47 -24.22
CA ASN A 40 6.14 1.04 -24.33
C ASN A 40 5.50 0.49 -23.04
N PHE A 41 4.52 1.21 -22.51
CA PHE A 41 3.78 0.82 -21.32
C PHE A 41 3.11 -0.55 -21.53
N VAL A 42 3.37 -1.48 -20.61
CA VAL A 42 2.73 -2.78 -20.57
C VAL A 42 1.94 -2.87 -19.27
N VAL A 43 0.67 -3.24 -19.40
CA VAL A 43 -0.22 -3.50 -18.28
C VAL A 43 0.28 -4.73 -17.52
N ASP A 44 0.37 -4.63 -16.20
CA ASP A 44 0.63 -5.78 -15.33
C ASP A 44 -0.72 -6.35 -14.84
N PRO A 45 -1.13 -7.54 -15.33
CA PRO A 45 -2.41 -8.13 -14.92
C PRO A 45 -2.42 -8.58 -13.45
N ASN A 46 -1.26 -8.77 -12.84
CA ASN A 46 -1.12 -9.25 -11.47
C ASN A 46 -1.05 -8.09 -10.46
N ALA A 47 -0.77 -6.87 -10.93
CA ALA A 47 -0.70 -5.70 -10.06
C ALA A 47 -2.06 -5.37 -9.47
N ALA A 48 -2.04 -4.86 -8.24
CA ALA A 48 -3.21 -4.30 -7.60
C ALA A 48 -3.76 -3.09 -8.37
N ASP A 49 -5.07 -2.96 -8.39
CA ASP A 49 -5.80 -1.77 -8.82
C ASP A 49 -6.72 -1.31 -7.69
N LEU A 50 -7.51 -0.25 -7.92
CA LEU A 50 -8.42 0.30 -6.90
C LEU A 50 -9.53 -0.67 -6.46
N THR A 51 -9.72 -1.79 -7.16
CA THR A 51 -10.70 -2.84 -6.81
C THR A 51 -10.05 -4.06 -6.15
N LYS A 52 -8.71 -4.14 -6.15
CA LYS A 52 -7.93 -5.29 -5.66
C LYS A 52 -7.07 -4.90 -4.45
N SER A 53 -7.69 -4.32 -3.43
CA SER A 53 -7.00 -3.89 -2.20
C SER A 53 -6.21 -5.03 -1.55
N CYS A 54 -6.72 -6.27 -1.51
CA CYS A 54 -5.97 -7.37 -0.89
C CYS A 54 -4.73 -7.78 -1.67
N VAL A 55 -4.72 -7.62 -3.00
CA VAL A 55 -3.50 -7.78 -3.80
C VAL A 55 -2.48 -6.73 -3.41
N LEU A 56 -2.90 -5.47 -3.20
CA LEU A 56 -2.00 -4.40 -2.72
C LEU A 56 -1.43 -4.71 -1.34
N TYR A 57 -2.24 -5.25 -0.43
CA TYR A 57 -1.77 -5.68 0.89
C TYR A 57 -0.67 -6.74 0.76
N ASP A 58 -0.91 -7.77 -0.05
CA ASP A 58 0.05 -8.85 -0.29
C ASP A 58 1.33 -8.34 -0.96
N ASP A 59 1.23 -7.43 -1.93
CA ASP A 59 2.38 -6.81 -2.59
C ASP A 59 3.27 -6.03 -1.61
N ILE A 60 2.65 -5.27 -0.68
CA ILE A 60 3.39 -4.58 0.39
C ILE A 60 4.09 -5.59 1.28
N LEU A 61 3.39 -6.66 1.69
CA LEU A 61 3.99 -7.71 2.51
C LEU A 61 5.14 -8.43 1.79
N ASN A 62 4.99 -8.71 0.50
CA ASN A 62 6.03 -9.33 -0.32
C ASN A 62 7.22 -8.40 -0.53
N THR A 63 6.98 -7.10 -0.66
CA THR A 63 8.05 -6.08 -0.67
C THR A 63 8.83 -6.12 0.65
N VAL A 64 8.15 -6.13 1.79
CA VAL A 64 8.81 -6.23 3.11
C VAL A 64 9.60 -7.53 3.25
N LYS A 65 9.07 -8.67 2.78
CA LYS A 65 9.81 -9.94 2.74
C LYS A 65 11.06 -9.86 1.85
N GLY A 66 10.96 -9.23 0.69
CA GLY A 66 12.10 -9.07 -0.22
C GLY A 66 13.22 -8.22 0.38
N LEU A 67 12.86 -7.16 1.11
CA LEU A 67 13.81 -6.30 1.82
C LEU A 67 14.42 -6.98 3.06
N TYR A 68 13.64 -7.81 3.74
CA TYR A 68 14.04 -8.51 4.96
C TYR A 68 13.77 -10.01 4.82
N PRO A 69 14.59 -10.74 4.03
CA PRO A 69 14.32 -12.15 3.71
C PRO A 69 14.58 -13.10 4.89
N ASN A 70 15.42 -12.70 5.85
CA ASN A 70 15.71 -13.49 7.06
C ASN A 70 15.95 -12.59 8.29
N PRO A 71 14.94 -11.86 8.78
CA PRO A 71 15.12 -10.98 9.91
C PRO A 71 15.20 -11.79 11.18
N THR A 72 16.14 -11.43 12.06
CA THR A 72 16.33 -12.09 13.37
C THR A 72 16.26 -11.08 14.50
N GLY A 73 16.22 -11.59 15.74
CA GLY A 73 16.31 -10.78 16.96
C GLY A 73 15.37 -9.57 16.99
N LEU A 74 15.94 -8.39 17.24
CA LEU A 74 15.21 -7.14 17.35
C LEU A 74 14.52 -6.72 16.06
N LEU A 75 15.14 -6.98 14.90
CA LEU A 75 14.58 -6.60 13.61
C LEU A 75 13.28 -7.37 13.34
N ARG A 76 13.29 -8.70 13.52
CA ARG A 76 12.08 -9.53 13.36
C ARG A 76 10.96 -9.07 14.28
N ARG A 77 11.28 -8.86 15.56
CA ARG A 77 10.31 -8.40 16.56
C ARG A 77 9.68 -7.06 16.17
N ASN A 78 10.49 -6.12 15.69
CA ASN A 78 10.00 -4.80 15.31
C ASN A 78 9.22 -4.83 13.99
N LEU A 79 9.61 -5.66 13.01
CA LEU A 79 8.84 -5.85 11.78
C LEU A 79 7.44 -6.41 12.08
N ILE A 80 7.34 -7.46 12.90
CA ILE A 80 6.05 -8.01 13.33
C ILE A 80 5.20 -6.94 14.01
N LYS A 81 5.79 -6.16 14.91
CA LYS A 81 5.09 -5.09 15.64
C LYS A 81 4.57 -3.99 14.70
N ASN A 82 5.39 -3.54 13.75
CA ASN A 82 4.98 -2.50 12.81
C ASN A 82 3.94 -3.00 11.81
N LEU A 83 4.05 -4.23 11.31
CA LEU A 83 3.04 -4.83 10.43
C LEU A 83 1.69 -5.02 11.15
N HIS A 84 1.73 -5.30 12.46
CA HIS A 84 0.52 -5.32 13.29
C HIS A 84 -0.13 -3.94 13.40
N TYR A 85 0.64 -2.85 13.48
CA TYR A 85 0.09 -1.49 13.47
C TYR A 85 -0.35 -1.01 12.08
N PHE A 86 0.30 -1.50 11.03
CA PHE A 86 -0.04 -1.18 9.65
C PHE A 86 -1.43 -1.72 9.26
N TYR A 87 -1.75 -2.96 9.65
CA TYR A 87 -2.97 -3.62 9.21
C TYR A 87 -4.28 -2.89 9.56
N PRO A 88 -4.52 -2.45 10.81
CA PRO A 88 -5.72 -1.68 11.12
C PRO A 88 -5.85 -0.39 10.29
N GLY A 89 -4.72 0.29 10.02
CA GLY A 89 -4.70 1.48 9.16
C GLY A 89 -5.05 1.17 7.71
N PHE A 90 -4.56 0.03 7.20
CA PHE A 90 -4.90 -0.47 5.87
C PHE A 90 -6.40 -0.76 5.74
N VAL A 91 -6.96 -1.56 6.66
CA VAL A 91 -8.39 -1.90 6.68
C VAL A 91 -9.25 -0.63 6.83
N ALA A 92 -8.87 0.29 7.72
CA ALA A 92 -9.60 1.54 7.91
C ALA A 92 -9.59 2.45 6.67
N THR A 93 -8.55 2.35 5.83
CA THR A 93 -8.41 3.19 4.62
C THR A 93 -9.09 2.57 3.40
N LEU A 94 -8.98 1.25 3.22
CA LEU A 94 -9.44 0.56 2.00
C LEU A 94 -10.69 -0.30 2.20
N GLY A 95 -11.18 -0.44 3.44
CA GLY A 95 -12.47 -1.06 3.75
C GLY A 95 -12.52 -2.58 3.64
N GLU A 96 -11.39 -3.25 3.38
CA GLU A 96 -11.34 -4.68 3.04
C GLU A 96 -10.54 -5.48 4.07
N ASP A 97 -11.11 -6.58 4.55
CA ASP A 97 -10.48 -7.51 5.50
C ASP A 97 -9.78 -8.63 4.74
N CYS A 98 -8.48 -8.46 4.50
CA CYS A 98 -7.67 -9.37 3.67
C CYS A 98 -7.13 -10.59 4.44
N GLY A 99 -7.52 -10.76 5.71
CA GLY A 99 -6.95 -11.76 6.62
C GLY A 99 -5.57 -11.33 7.13
N PHE A 100 -5.41 -11.28 8.46
CA PHE A 100 -4.16 -10.85 9.07
C PHE A 100 -3.07 -11.94 8.97
N LEU A 101 -2.26 -11.90 7.91
CA LEU A 101 -1.22 -12.90 7.62
C LEU A 101 0.11 -12.69 8.36
N VAL A 102 0.26 -11.67 9.22
CA VAL A 102 1.55 -11.32 9.85
C VAL A 102 2.13 -12.46 10.69
N TYR A 103 1.29 -13.28 11.31
CA TYR A 103 1.75 -14.46 12.04
C TYR A 103 2.30 -15.56 11.13
N HIS A 104 1.86 -15.64 9.87
CA HIS A 104 2.41 -16.59 8.89
C HIS A 104 3.64 -16.04 8.17
N LEU A 105 3.75 -14.72 8.01
CA LEU A 105 4.86 -14.03 7.32
C LEU A 105 6.25 -14.41 7.83
N PHE A 106 6.38 -14.64 9.15
CA PHE A 106 7.66 -14.96 9.77
C PHE A 106 7.66 -16.29 10.53
N LYS A 107 6.63 -17.15 10.41
CA LYS A 107 6.57 -18.44 11.12
C LYS A 107 7.24 -19.61 10.40
N LEU A 108 7.68 -19.45 9.15
CA LEU A 108 8.35 -20.51 8.38
C LEU A 108 9.87 -20.29 8.37
N ARG A 109 10.51 -20.46 9.53
CA ARG A 109 11.89 -20.96 9.76
C ARG A 109 12.29 -20.77 11.22
#